data_AF-A0A915UYN6-F1
#
_entry.id   AF-A0A915UYN6-F1
#
_cell.length_a   1.000
_cell.length_b   1.000
_cell.length_c   1.000
_cell.angle_alpha   90.00
_cell.angle_beta   90.00
_cell.angle_gamma   90.00
#
_symmetry.space_group_name_H-M   'P 1'
#
loop_
_entity.id
_entity.type
_entity.pdbx_description
1 polymer ?
#
loop_
_entity_poly.entity_id
_entity_poly.type
_entity_poly.pdbx_seq_one_letter_code
_entity_poly.pdbx_strand_id
1 'polypeptide(L)' 'MSDETNLEEINRKLDTLIRLVAYQTVQKMTLSEGAPLLRRFGFTASEIAAIYDSTANAVNVRLAEAKKKKKSKGV' A
#
# COMPACT_ATOMS: atom_id res chain seq x y z
N MET A 1 -1.50 33.65 3.65
CA MET A 1 -0.35 32.80 3.26
C MET A 1 -0.01 31.74 4.31
N SER A 2 -0.41 31.85 5.58
CA SER A 2 0.01 30.92 6.63
C SER A 2 -0.77 29.60 6.66
N ASP A 3 -2.07 29.61 6.35
CA ASP A 3 -2.93 28.43 6.57
C ASP A 3 -2.69 27.31 5.56
N GLU A 4 -2.40 27.65 4.30
CA GLU A 4 -2.14 26.67 3.24
C GLU A 4 -0.82 25.94 3.46
N THR A 5 0.23 26.67 3.85
CA THR A 5 1.51 26.07 4.23
C THR A 5 1.37 25.15 5.44
N ASN A 6 0.60 25.57 6.45
CA ASN A 6 0.32 24.73 7.62
C ASN A 6 -0.44 23.44 7.24
N LEU A 7 -1.41 23.54 6.33
CA LEU A 7 -2.17 22.38 5.84
C LEU A 7 -1.27 21.40 5.09
N GLU A 8 -0.38 21.90 4.23
CA GLU A 8 0.59 21.06 3.52
C GLU A 8 1.53 20.31 4.47
N GLU A 9 2.03 20.98 5.51
CA GLU A 9 2.89 20.36 6.51
C GLU A 9 2.15 19.25 7.28
N ILE A 10 0.91 19.51 7.69
CA ILE A 10 0.06 18.53 8.35
C ILE A 10 -0.16 17.33 7.45
N ASN A 11 -0.51 17.55 6.17
CA ASN A 11 -0.71 16.48 5.20
C ASN A 11 0.55 15.63 5.01
N ARG A 12 1.74 16.23 4.94
CA ARG A 12 3.01 15.49 4.84
C ARG A 12 3.29 14.65 6.09
N LYS A 13 3.04 15.20 7.29
CA LYS A 13 3.22 14.47 8.56
C LYS A 13 2.24 13.30 8.66
N LEU A 14 0.98 13.51 8.26
CA LEU A 14 -0.04 12.46 8.22
C LEU A 14 0.32 11.35 7.22
N ASP A 15 0.78 11.70 6.01
CA ASP A 15 1.24 10.71 5.02
C ASP A 15 2.39 9.86 5.58
N THR A 16 3.33 10.49 6.29
CA THR A 16 4.44 9.80 6.95
C THR A 16 3.94 8.80 8.00
N LEU A 17 2.99 9.22 8.85
CA LEU A 17 2.38 8.34 9.86
C LEU A 17 1.64 7.17 9.22
N ILE A 18 0.87 7.42 8.15
CA ILE A 18 0.15 6.40 7.40
C ILE A 18 1.12 5.36 6.82
N ARG A 19 2.24 5.79 6.23
CA ARG A 19 3.28 4.90 5.69
C ARG A 19 3.95 4.06 6.78
N LEU A 20 4.25 4.65 7.94
CA LEU A 20 4.83 3.93 9.08
C LEU A 20 3.90 2.83 9.61
N VAL A 21 2.62 3.15 9.80
CA VAL A 21 1.61 2.17 10.24
C VAL A 21 1.42 1.07 9.21
N ALA A 22 1.35 1.42 7.92
CA ALA A 22 1.26 0.45 6.84
C ALA A 22 2.46 -0.50 6.82
N TYR A 23 3.68 0.02 6.95
CA TYR A 23 4.90 -0.77 7.04
C TYR A 23 4.86 -1.73 8.23
N GLN A 24 4.54 -1.24 9.43
CA GLN A 24 4.44 -2.09 10.63
C GLN A 24 3.40 -3.21 10.49
N THR A 25 2.30 -2.94 9.78
CA THR A 25 1.23 -3.92 9.55
C THR A 25 1.72 -5.07 8.66
N VAL A 26 2.61 -4.79 7.71
CA VAL A 26 3.00 -5.76 6.67
C VAL A 26 4.46 -6.22 6.73
N GLN A 27 5.27 -5.74 7.69
CA GLN A 27 6.71 -6.01 7.81
C GLN A 27 7.08 -7.50 7.86
N LYS A 28 6.17 -8.37 8.30
CA LYS A 28 6.37 -9.85 8.35
C LYS A 28 5.67 -10.58 7.21
N MET A 29 5.01 -9.86 6.31
CA MET A 29 4.25 -10.41 5.20
C MET A 29 5.08 -10.30 3.92
N THR A 30 5.05 -11.32 3.09
CA THR A 30 5.57 -11.23 1.73
C THR A 30 4.76 -10.22 0.91
N LEU A 31 5.33 -9.69 -0.18
CA LEU A 31 4.61 -8.79 -1.10
C LEU A 31 3.27 -9.40 -1.57
N SER A 32 3.24 -10.71 -1.80
CA SER A 32 2.06 -11.44 -2.24
C SER A 32 0.94 -11.46 -1.19
N GLU A 33 1.28 -11.41 0.09
CA GLU A 33 0.34 -11.44 1.21
C GLU A 33 -0.10 -10.03 1.60
N GLY A 34 0.84 -9.08 1.65
CA GLY A 34 0.57 -7.71 2.11
C GLY A 34 0.01 -6.79 1.02
N ALA A 35 0.37 -6.94 -0.25
CA ALA A 35 -0.16 -6.07 -1.31
C ALA A 35 -1.70 -6.09 -1.40
N PRO A 36 -2.38 -7.25 -1.33
CA PRO A 36 -3.84 -7.28 -1.28
C PRO A 36 -4.44 -6.63 -0.04
N LEU A 37 -3.73 -6.59 1.09
CA LEU A 37 -4.17 -5.93 2.31
C LEU A 37 -4.05 -4.41 2.19
N LEU A 38 -2.87 -3.91 1.83
CA LEU A 38 -2.63 -2.48 1.61
C LEU A 38 -3.53 -1.89 0.54
N ARG A 39 -3.81 -2.64 -0.53
CA ARG A 39 -4.76 -2.21 -1.56
C ARG A 39 -6.18 -2.00 -1.00
N ARG A 40 -6.61 -2.79 -0.01
CA ARG A 40 -7.90 -2.60 0.68
C ARG A 40 -7.90 -1.38 1.60
N PHE A 41 -6.73 -0.99 2.10
CA PHE A 41 -6.55 0.24 2.87
C PHE A 41 -6.40 1.50 2.00
N GLY A 42 -6.58 1.38 0.68
CA GLY A 42 -6.60 2.51 -0.25
C GLY A 42 -5.25 2.79 -0.93
N PHE A 43 -4.18 2.08 -0.59
CA PHE A 43 -2.87 2.31 -1.19
C PHE A 43 -2.87 1.98 -2.69
N THR A 44 -2.19 2.81 -3.45
CA THR A 44 -1.88 2.60 -4.87
C THR A 44 -0.76 1.60 -5.05
N ALA A 45 -0.63 1.05 -6.26
CA ALA A 45 0.46 0.12 -6.58
C ALA A 45 1.84 0.75 -6.37
N SER A 46 1.99 2.05 -6.67
CA SER A 46 3.24 2.79 -6.48
C SER A 46 3.58 2.99 -5.00
N GLU A 47 2.59 3.28 -4.15
CA GLU A 47 2.84 3.43 -2.70
C GLU A 47 3.17 2.08 -2.05
N ILE A 48 2.49 1.00 -2.47
CA ILE A 48 2.82 -0.37 -2.03
C ILE A 48 4.24 -0.73 -2.47
N ALA A 49 4.62 -0.37 -3.70
CA ALA A 49 5.97 -0.62 -4.22
C ALA A 49 7.04 0.08 -3.38
N ALA A 50 6.78 1.32 -2.93
CA ALA A 50 7.70 2.04 -2.04
C ALA A 50 7.85 1.37 -0.66
N ILE A 51 6.79 0.78 -0.12
CA ILE A 51 6.83 0.06 1.18
C ILE A 51 7.68 -1.22 1.08
N TYR A 52 7.63 -1.89 -0.07
CA TYR A 52 8.26 -3.20 -0.30
C TYR A 52 9.58 -3.15 -1.07
N ASP A 53 10.10 -1.95 -1.35
CA ASP A 53 11.25 -1.73 -2.23
C ASP A 53 11.14 -2.52 -3.56
N SER A 54 10.03 -2.28 -4.27
CA SER A 54 9.67 -3.02 -5.47
C SER A 54 9.18 -2.09 -6.59
N THR A 55 8.61 -2.66 -7.66
CA THR A 55 8.02 -1.91 -8.76
C THR A 55 6.50 -2.00 -8.73
N ALA A 56 5.81 -0.95 -9.19
CA ALA A 56 4.36 -0.97 -9.32
C ALA A 56 3.87 -2.12 -10.23
N ASN A 57 4.68 -2.51 -11.22
CA ASN A 57 4.37 -3.67 -12.08
C ASN A 57 4.37 -4.98 -11.29
N ALA A 58 5.40 -5.22 -10.47
CA ALA A 58 5.46 -6.40 -9.61
C ALA A 58 4.25 -6.45 -8.64
N VAL A 59 3.88 -5.31 -8.06
CA VAL A 59 2.67 -5.20 -7.21
C VAL A 59 1.41 -5.58 -7.98
N ASN A 60 1.22 -5.03 -9.18
CA ASN A 60 0.05 -5.31 -10.02
C ASN A 60 -0.07 -6.79 -10.39
N VAL A 61 1.05 -7.45 -10.69
CA VAL A 61 1.09 -8.90 -10.92
C VAL A 61 0.59 -9.65 -9.69
N ARG A 62 1.10 -9.34 -8.49
CA ARG A 62 0.66 -10.00 -7.25
C ARG A 62 -0.81 -9.74 -6.91
N LEU A 63 -1.30 -8.53 -7.17
CA LEU A 63 -2.72 -8.22 -7.02
C LEU A 63 -3.59 -9.03 -8.00
N ALA A 64 -3.15 -9.22 -9.25
CA ALA A 64 -3.85 -10.02 -10.24
C ALA A 64 -3.88 -11.50 -9.86
N GLU A 65 -2.76 -12.06 -9.40
CA GLU A 65 -2.67 -13.43 -8.87
C GLU A 65 -3.60 -13.64 -7.68
N ALA A 66 -3.63 -12.69 -6.73
CA ALA A 66 -4.53 -12.76 -5.58
C ALA A 66 -6.02 -12.74 -5.99
N LYS A 67 -6.39 -11.95 -7.01
CA LYS A 67 -7.75 -11.96 -7.58
C LYS A 67 -8.09 -13.30 -8.22
N LYS A 68 -7.16 -13.89 -8.99
CA LYS A 68 -7.36 -15.22 -9.61
C LYS A 68 -7.53 -16.33 -8.56
N LYS A 69 -6.71 -16.32 -7.51
CA LYS A 69 -6.79 -17.29 -6.39
C LYS A 69 -8.10 -17.20 -5.63
N LYS A 70 -8.68 -16.00 -5.47
CA LYS A 70 -10.03 -15.83 -4.92
C LYS A 70 -11.10 -16.44 -5.82
N LYS A 71 -10.97 -16.27 -7.15
CA LYS A 71 -11.91 -16.85 -8.13
C LYS A 71 -11.86 -18.38 -8.15
N SER A 72 -10.68 -18.98 -7.98
CA SER A 72 -10.51 -20.44 -8.00
C SER A 72 -10.93 -21.15 -6.70
N LYS A 73 -10.99 -20.43 -5.57
CA LYS A 73 -11.48 -20.96 -4.28
C LYS A 73 -12.98 -20.71 -4.04
N GLY A 74 -13.67 -20.13 -5.01
CA GLY A 74 -15.12 -19.90 -4.99
C GLY A 74 -15.91 -21.02 -5.69
N VAL A 75 -15.44 -22.26 -5.60
CA VAL A 75 -16.14 -23.50 -5.99
C VAL A 75 -16.22 -24.39 -4.76
#